data_AF-A0A7R9MSV7-F1
#
_entry.id   AF-A0A7R9MSV7-F1
#
_cell.length_a   1.000
_cell.length_b   1.000
_cell.length_c   1.000
_cell.angle_alpha   90.00
_cell.angle_beta   90.00
_cell.angle_gamma   90.00
#
_symmetry.space_group_name_H-M   'P 1'
#
loop_
_entity.id
_entity.type
_entity.pdbx_description
1 polymer ?
#
loop_
_entity_poly.entity_id
_entity_poly.type
_entity_poly.pdbx_seq_one_letter_code
_entity_poly.pdbx_strand_id
1 'polypeptide(L)'
;MTDYLEYSDASKEERGCMVFGRLKLTNSQVIFKSSKTGKVETMSGSDIDSILWHRMAGDYALRVMSRSGQMSRFAGFNDSDFDKLEKFFARNYSLELKSRDNCLRGWNWGTAAFDGAVLGFDVKKSERAFEVPLLNVSHCTTAKNEVTLEFHHNDDAPNSLMEM
;
A
#
# COMPACT_ATOMS: atom_id res chain seq x y z
N MET A 1 -22.75 4.37 -19.84
CA MET A 1 -22.50 4.44 -18.39
C MET A 1 -21.03 4.29 -18.17
N THR A 2 -20.40 5.25 -17.48
CA THR A 2 -18.99 5.14 -17.08
C THR A 2 -18.88 4.01 -16.07
N ASP A 3 -18.14 2.96 -16.39
CA ASP A 3 -17.92 1.85 -15.47
C ASP A 3 -17.09 2.36 -14.29
N TYR A 4 -17.61 2.21 -13.07
CA TYR A 4 -16.91 2.60 -11.85
C TYR A 4 -17.18 1.59 -10.73
N LEU A 5 -16.20 1.43 -9.84
CA LEU A 5 -16.33 0.70 -8.59
C LEU A 5 -16.24 1.68 -7.43
N GLU A 6 -17.06 1.48 -6.41
CA GLU A 6 -17.08 2.34 -5.22
C GLU A 6 -17.16 1.47 -3.97
N TYR A 7 -16.29 1.79 -3.01
CA TYR A 7 -16.16 1.13 -1.74
C TYR A 7 -16.30 2.20 -0.65
N SER A 8 -17.47 2.25 0.00
CA SER A 8 -17.82 3.28 0.98
C SER A 8 -17.09 3.14 2.31
N ASP A 9 -16.71 1.90 2.67
CA ASP A 9 -16.08 1.54 3.94
C ASP A 9 -14.61 1.12 3.74
N ALA A 10 -13.97 1.67 2.71
CA ALA A 10 -12.55 1.44 2.46
C ALA A 10 -11.69 2.17 3.51
N SER A 11 -10.43 1.76 3.61
CA SER A 11 -9.44 2.50 4.37
C SER A 11 -8.15 2.65 3.59
N LYS A 12 -7.35 3.64 3.96
CA LYS A 12 -6.01 3.87 3.40
C LYS A 12 -5.00 3.85 4.54
N GLU A 13 -3.88 3.15 4.35
CA GLU A 13 -2.80 3.19 5.34
C GLU A 13 -2.03 4.51 5.22
N GLU A 14 -1.93 5.23 6.34
CA GLU A 14 -1.15 6.46 6.49
C GLU A 14 -0.31 6.40 7.77
N ARG A 15 1.00 6.18 7.61
CA ARG A 15 2.00 6.20 8.70
C ARG A 15 1.59 5.34 9.89
N GLY A 16 1.17 4.10 9.62
CA GLY A 16 0.77 3.14 10.65
C GLY A 16 -0.66 3.28 11.16
N CYS A 17 -1.45 4.23 10.65
CA CYS A 17 -2.87 4.35 10.94
C CYS A 17 -3.72 3.98 9.72
N MET A 18 -4.85 3.30 9.93
CA MET A 18 -5.83 3.04 8.87
C MET A 18 -6.85 4.18 8.86
N VAL A 19 -6.75 5.06 7.87
CA VAL A 19 -7.67 6.18 7.69
C VAL A 19 -8.88 5.68 6.91
N PHE A 20 -10.05 5.65 7.54
CA PHE A 20 -11.30 5.27 6.88
C PHE A 20 -11.76 6.34 5.89
N GLY A 21 -12.36 5.89 4.80
CA GLY A 21 -12.77 6.75 3.72
C GLY A 21 -13.54 6.01 2.64
N ARG A 22 -13.80 6.73 1.57
CA ARG A 22 -14.45 6.20 0.39
C ARG A 22 -13.46 6.09 -0.75
N LEU A 23 -13.31 4.89 -1.29
CA LEU A 23 -12.51 4.62 -2.47
C LEU A 23 -13.43 4.52 -3.70
N LYS A 24 -13.11 5.28 -4.74
CA LYS A 24 -13.78 5.22 -6.03
C LYS A 24 -12.76 4.96 -7.13
N LEU A 25 -13.01 3.90 -7.91
CA LEU A 25 -12.23 3.54 -9.09
C LEU A 25 -13.05 3.89 -10.33
N THR A 26 -12.54 4.78 -11.17
CA THR A 26 -13.15 5.12 -12.47
C THR A 26 -12.32 4.48 -13.58
N ASN A 27 -12.75 4.66 -14.83
CA ASN A 27 -11.98 4.19 -15.98
C ASN A 27 -10.63 4.92 -16.17
N SER A 28 -10.38 6.02 -15.47
CA SER A 28 -9.15 6.81 -15.61
C SER A 28 -8.47 7.19 -14.30
N GLN A 29 -9.12 7.01 -13.14
CA GLN A 29 -8.62 7.54 -11.86
C GLN A 29 -8.98 6.63 -10.68
N VAL A 30 -8.07 6.58 -9.72
CA VAL A 30 -8.29 6.07 -8.37
C VAL A 30 -8.45 7.27 -7.44
N ILE A 31 -9.59 7.38 -6.76
CA ILE A 31 -9.95 8.53 -5.93
C ILE A 31 -10.23 8.02 -4.52
N PHE A 32 -9.52 8.53 -3.53
CA PHE A 32 -9.77 8.25 -2.12
C PHE A 32 -10.18 9.53 -1.40
N LYS A 33 -11.31 9.51 -0.71
CA LYS A 33 -11.77 10.61 0.14
C LYS A 33 -11.74 10.17 1.59
N SER A 34 -10.92 10.82 2.40
CA SER A 34 -10.87 10.58 3.85
C SER A 34 -12.18 10.99 4.51
N SER A 35 -12.76 10.09 5.31
CA SER A 35 -13.94 10.41 6.12
C SER A 35 -13.59 11.32 7.31
N LYS A 36 -12.34 11.25 7.79
CA LYS A 36 -11.86 12.05 8.93
C LYS A 36 -11.60 13.51 8.55
N THR A 37 -10.86 13.75 7.47
CA THR A 37 -10.40 15.09 7.09
C THR A 37 -11.17 15.69 5.92
N GLY A 38 -11.94 14.87 5.18
CA GLY A 38 -12.58 15.28 3.92
C GLY A 38 -11.61 15.44 2.75
N LYS A 39 -10.30 15.29 2.97
CA LYS A 39 -9.26 15.39 1.95
C LYS A 39 -9.51 14.37 0.86
N VAL A 40 -9.43 14.82 -0.39
CA VAL A 40 -9.56 13.99 -1.59
C VAL A 40 -8.19 13.84 -2.21
N GLU A 41 -7.78 12.60 -2.40
CA GLU A 41 -6.57 12.23 -3.11
C GLU A 41 -6.95 11.51 -4.39
N THR A 42 -6.29 11.85 -5.49
CA THR A 42 -6.56 11.31 -6.81
C THR A 42 -5.26 10.87 -7.46
N MET A 43 -5.28 9.67 -8.03
CA MET A 43 -4.19 9.09 -8.80
C MET A 43 -4.72 8.75 -10.19
N SER A 44 -4.02 9.18 -11.25
CA SER A 44 -4.38 8.77 -12.61
C SER A 44 -4.08 7.30 -12.82
N GLY A 45 -4.95 6.57 -13.51
CA GLY A 45 -4.72 5.20 -13.92
C GLY A 45 -3.47 5.05 -14.79
N SER A 46 -3.12 6.09 -15.57
CA SER A 46 -1.87 6.13 -16.35
C SER A 46 -0.61 6.13 -15.47
N ASP A 47 -0.71 6.64 -14.26
CA ASP A 47 0.41 6.80 -13.33
C ASP A 47 0.62 5.54 -12.50
N ILE A 48 -0.27 4.55 -12.60
CA ILE A 48 -0.12 3.27 -11.94
C ILE A 48 0.85 2.40 -12.74
N ASP A 49 1.85 1.88 -12.03
CA ASP A 49 2.83 0.95 -12.57
C ASP A 49 2.45 -0.51 -12.31
N SER A 50 2.07 -0.83 -11.06
CA SER A 50 1.65 -2.18 -10.69
C SER A 50 0.68 -2.18 -9.51
N ILE A 51 -0.13 -3.23 -9.42
CA ILE A 51 -1.10 -3.43 -8.36
C ILE A 51 -0.96 -4.85 -7.80
N LEU A 52 -0.93 -4.94 -6.48
CA LEU A 52 -0.82 -6.19 -5.76
C LEU A 52 -2.01 -6.34 -4.80
N TRP A 53 -2.65 -7.50 -4.84
CA TRP A 53 -3.64 -7.96 -3.87
C TRP A 53 -2.95 -8.76 -2.78
N HIS A 54 -3.17 -8.37 -1.52
CA HIS A 54 -2.63 -9.08 -0.37
C HIS A 54 -3.48 -8.88 0.89
N ARG A 55 -3.23 -9.67 1.93
CA ARG A 55 -3.85 -9.50 3.25
C ARG A 55 -3.22 -8.35 4.04
N MET A 56 -4.04 -7.57 4.73
CA MET A 56 -3.62 -6.49 5.62
C MET A 56 -4.61 -6.30 6.78
N ALA A 57 -4.13 -6.40 8.02
CA ALA A 57 -4.90 -6.10 9.25
C ALA A 57 -6.30 -6.76 9.38
N GLY A 58 -6.52 -7.93 8.76
CA GLY A 58 -7.78 -8.67 8.80
C GLY A 58 -8.55 -8.66 7.47
N ASP A 59 -8.35 -7.62 6.66
CA ASP A 59 -8.99 -7.47 5.36
C ASP A 59 -8.04 -7.82 4.21
N TYR A 60 -8.55 -7.79 2.98
CA TYR A 60 -7.71 -7.66 1.81
C TYR A 60 -7.43 -6.20 1.47
N ALA A 61 -6.28 -5.99 0.83
CA ALA A 61 -5.79 -4.70 0.44
C ALA A 61 -5.23 -4.72 -0.99
N LEU A 62 -5.35 -3.57 -1.64
CA LEU A 62 -4.65 -3.21 -2.86
C LEU A 62 -3.42 -2.39 -2.51
N ARG A 63 -2.23 -2.92 -2.77
CA ARG A 63 -0.97 -2.18 -2.80
C ARG A 63 -0.76 -1.68 -4.24
N VAL A 64 -0.84 -0.37 -4.41
CA VAL A 64 -0.68 0.32 -5.69
C VAL A 64 0.68 1.00 -5.73
N MET A 65 1.51 0.66 -6.72
CA MET A 65 2.75 1.36 -7.02
C MET A 65 2.52 2.34 -8.16
N SER A 66 2.91 3.59 -7.95
CA SER A 66 2.96 4.58 -9.02
C SER A 66 4.25 4.46 -9.83
N ARG A 67 4.23 4.97 -11.05
CA ARG A 67 5.41 5.11 -11.92
C ARG A 67 6.46 6.06 -11.34
N SER A 68 6.07 6.95 -10.42
CA SER A 68 7.00 7.77 -9.65
C SER A 68 7.67 7.02 -8.49
N GLY A 69 7.37 5.74 -8.31
CA GLY A 69 7.93 4.88 -7.27
C GLY A 69 7.24 5.01 -5.91
N GLN A 70 6.17 5.79 -5.80
CA GLN A 70 5.41 5.92 -4.57
C GLN A 70 4.44 4.75 -4.41
N MET A 71 4.14 4.40 -3.16
CA MET A 71 3.27 3.29 -2.83
C MET A 71 2.07 3.79 -2.01
N SER A 72 0.89 3.26 -2.32
CA SER A 72 -0.32 3.48 -1.56
C SER A 72 -1.02 2.16 -1.28
N ARG A 73 -1.56 1.99 -0.08
CA ARG A 73 -2.36 0.82 0.28
C ARG A 73 -3.78 1.23 0.60
N PHE A 74 -4.73 0.60 -0.08
CA PHE A 74 -6.15 0.69 0.22
C PHE A 74 -6.62 -0.66 0.74
N ALA A 75 -7.37 -0.70 1.83
CA ALA A 75 -7.90 -1.91 2.44
C ALA A 75 -9.42 -1.82 2.61
N GLY A 76 -10.02 -2.88 3.18
CA GLY A 76 -11.47 -3.01 3.35
C GLY A 76 -12.15 -3.78 2.22
N PHE A 77 -11.40 -4.65 1.53
CA PHE A 77 -11.96 -5.51 0.49
C PHE A 77 -12.23 -6.91 1.02
N ASN A 78 -13.30 -7.51 0.48
CA ASN A 78 -13.63 -8.91 0.74
C ASN A 78 -13.01 -9.81 -0.33
N ASP A 79 -12.92 -11.11 -0.05
CA ASP A 79 -12.38 -12.11 -0.99
C ASP A 79 -13.10 -12.07 -2.35
N SER A 80 -14.42 -11.91 -2.32
CA SER A 80 -15.28 -11.84 -3.51
C SER A 80 -15.03 -10.61 -4.40
N ASP A 81 -14.31 -9.59 -3.91
CA ASP A 81 -13.97 -8.41 -4.72
C ASP A 81 -12.83 -8.67 -5.71
N PHE A 82 -12.04 -9.72 -5.50
CA PHE A 82 -10.85 -10.00 -6.32
C PHE A 82 -11.18 -10.08 -7.82
N ASP A 83 -12.11 -10.97 -8.22
CA ASP A 83 -12.48 -11.17 -9.63
C ASP A 83 -13.01 -9.89 -10.29
N LYS A 84 -13.70 -9.05 -9.51
CA LYS A 84 -14.27 -7.79 -9.98
C LYS A 84 -13.19 -6.76 -10.20
N LEU A 85 -12.26 -6.62 -9.25
CA LEU A 85 -11.12 -5.71 -9.31
C LEU A 85 -10.13 -6.12 -10.40
N GLU A 86 -9.84 -7.42 -10.54
CA GLU A 86 -8.96 -7.96 -11.58
C GLU A 86 -9.48 -7.58 -12.98
N LYS A 87 -10.75 -7.88 -13.27
CA LYS A 87 -11.39 -7.51 -14.55
C LYS A 87 -11.41 -6.00 -14.76
N PHE A 88 -11.61 -5.23 -13.69
CA PHE A 88 -11.63 -3.77 -13.76
C PHE A 88 -10.26 -3.20 -14.14
N PHE A 89 -9.19 -3.61 -13.46
CA PHE A 89 -7.84 -3.13 -13.72
C PHE A 89 -7.31 -3.60 -15.09
N ALA A 90 -7.60 -4.84 -15.47
CA ALA A 90 -7.22 -5.36 -16.79
C ALA A 90 -7.89 -4.57 -17.91
N ARG A 91 -9.20 -4.31 -17.81
CA ARG A 91 -9.95 -3.62 -18.86
C ARG A 91 -9.67 -2.11 -18.93
N ASN A 92 -9.61 -1.43 -17.77
CA ASN A 92 -9.55 0.03 -17.75
C ASN A 92 -8.12 0.56 -17.74
N TYR A 93 -7.18 -0.11 -17.07
CA TYR A 93 -5.80 0.36 -16.91
C TYR A 93 -4.78 -0.52 -17.64
N SER A 94 -5.21 -1.62 -18.28
CA SER A 94 -4.31 -2.61 -18.87
C SER A 94 -3.30 -3.18 -17.87
N LEU A 95 -3.72 -3.35 -16.61
CA LEU A 95 -2.91 -3.85 -15.51
C LEU A 95 -3.44 -5.17 -14.97
N GLU A 96 -2.53 -6.10 -14.73
CA GLU A 96 -2.81 -7.37 -14.04
C GLU A 96 -2.85 -7.14 -12.52
N LEU A 97 -3.89 -7.66 -11.85
CA LEU A 97 -3.97 -7.67 -10.39
C LEU A 97 -3.26 -8.92 -9.84
N LYS A 98 -2.03 -8.76 -9.35
CA LYS A 98 -1.25 -9.90 -8.86
C LYS A 98 -1.58 -10.22 -7.41
N SER A 99 -1.84 -11.49 -7.10
CA SER A 99 -1.98 -11.93 -5.71
C SER A 99 -0.62 -12.32 -5.13
N ARG A 100 -0.31 -11.85 -3.92
CA ARG A 100 0.89 -12.27 -3.16
C ARG A 100 0.62 -12.21 -1.66
N ASP A 101 0.91 -13.31 -0.98
CA ASP A 101 0.87 -13.35 0.47
C ASP A 101 2.13 -12.75 1.11
N ASN A 102 1.96 -12.17 2.29
CA ASN A 102 3.08 -11.71 3.12
C ASN A 102 3.75 -12.91 3.80
N CYS A 103 5.04 -12.79 4.10
CA CYS A 103 5.77 -13.81 4.84
C CYS A 103 5.32 -13.84 6.30
N LEU A 104 4.79 -14.99 6.75
CA LEU A 104 4.28 -15.20 8.10
C LEU A 104 5.23 -16.02 9.00
N ARG A 105 6.48 -16.25 8.55
CA ARG A 105 7.44 -17.11 9.28
C ARG A 105 7.98 -16.48 10.56
N GLY A 106 7.97 -15.16 10.66
CA GLY A 106 8.53 -14.42 11.79
C GLY A 106 10.07 -14.40 11.86
N TRP A 107 10.75 -14.78 10.78
CA TRP A 107 12.21 -14.76 10.71
C TRP A 107 12.72 -13.33 10.48
N ASN A 108 13.85 -13.00 11.09
CA ASN A 108 14.48 -11.67 11.02
C ASN A 108 15.78 -11.65 10.19
N TRP A 109 16.08 -12.72 9.44
CA TRP A 109 17.18 -12.76 8.48
C TRP A 109 16.62 -12.81 7.05
N GLY A 110 17.31 -12.16 6.12
CA GLY A 110 16.81 -11.96 4.78
C GLY A 110 17.61 -10.92 4.01
N THR A 111 16.98 -10.33 3.00
CA THR A 111 17.58 -9.31 2.13
C THR A 111 16.72 -8.06 2.12
N ALA A 112 17.34 -6.91 2.41
CA ALA A 112 16.74 -5.61 2.17
C ALA A 112 16.88 -5.26 0.67
N ALA A 113 15.79 -4.83 0.04
CA ALA A 113 15.74 -4.43 -1.35
C ALA A 113 14.88 -3.19 -1.54
N PHE A 114 15.22 -2.36 -2.52
CA PHE A 114 14.45 -1.17 -2.86
C PHE A 114 13.59 -1.42 -4.10
N ASP A 115 12.31 -1.04 -3.99
CA ASP A 115 11.32 -1.07 -5.06
C ASP A 115 10.71 0.32 -5.19
N GLY A 116 11.22 1.13 -6.13
CA GLY A 116 10.93 2.56 -6.18
C GLY A 116 11.35 3.28 -4.89
N ALA A 117 10.42 4.03 -4.30
CA ALA A 117 10.60 4.72 -3.03
C ALA A 117 10.12 3.87 -1.83
N VAL A 118 10.30 2.56 -1.89
CA VAL A 118 9.92 1.61 -0.83
C VAL A 118 11.09 0.71 -0.48
N LEU A 119 11.44 0.66 0.80
CA LEU A 119 12.32 -0.37 1.35
C LEU A 119 11.50 -1.62 1.64
N GLY A 120 11.91 -2.78 1.12
CA GLY A 120 11.31 -4.08 1.40
C GLY A 120 12.30 -5.02 2.06
N PHE A 121 11.82 -5.88 2.95
CA PHE A 121 12.61 -6.96 3.55
C PHE A 121 12.05 -8.33 3.15
N ASP A 122 12.84 -9.11 2.43
CA ASP A 122 12.48 -10.44 1.93
C ASP A 122 13.20 -11.51 2.76
N VAL A 123 12.45 -12.39 3.42
CA VAL A 123 13.02 -13.51 4.21
C VAL A 123 13.58 -14.61 3.30
N LYS A 124 12.93 -14.79 2.14
CA LYS A 124 13.38 -15.62 1.02
C LYS A 124 13.02 -14.89 -0.27
N LYS A 125 13.56 -15.35 -1.40
CA LYS A 125 13.24 -14.81 -2.72
C LYS A 125 11.71 -14.74 -2.90
N SER A 126 11.20 -13.52 -3.07
CA SER A 126 9.77 -13.22 -3.26
C SER A 126 8.86 -13.50 -2.06
N GLU A 127 9.40 -13.77 -0.86
CA GLU A 127 8.66 -13.85 0.41
C GLU A 127 8.84 -12.54 1.22
N ARG A 128 8.09 -11.50 0.85
CA ARG A 128 8.14 -10.18 1.49
C ARG A 128 7.57 -10.23 2.91
N ALA A 129 8.37 -9.86 3.91
CA ALA A 129 7.91 -9.76 5.30
C ALA A 129 7.26 -8.41 5.59
N PHE A 130 7.95 -7.31 5.27
CA PHE A 130 7.42 -5.96 5.47
C PHE A 130 7.98 -5.00 4.43
N GLU A 131 7.31 -3.85 4.30
CA GLU A 131 7.75 -2.76 3.45
C GLU A 131 7.53 -1.41 4.14
N VAL A 132 8.52 -0.53 4.00
CA VAL A 132 8.54 0.82 4.55
C VAL A 132 8.58 1.82 3.39
N PRO A 133 7.51 2.62 3.19
CA PRO A 133 7.58 3.76 2.28
C PRO A 133 8.65 4.75 2.74
N LEU A 134 9.60 5.08 1.89
CA LEU A 134 10.70 6.00 2.23
C LEU A 134 10.20 7.42 2.49
N LEU A 135 9.04 7.79 1.94
CA LEU A 135 8.37 9.06 2.24
C LEU A 135 7.93 9.19 3.71
N ASN A 136 7.83 8.08 4.44
CA ASN A 136 7.49 8.09 5.85
C ASN A 136 8.73 8.19 6.76
N VAL A 137 9.93 7.97 6.22
CA VAL A 137 11.20 8.04 6.97
C VAL A 137 11.58 9.51 7.16
N SER A 138 11.76 9.94 8.40
CA SER A 138 12.16 11.31 8.73
C SER A 138 13.67 11.51 8.69
N HIS A 139 14.41 10.51 9.18
CA HIS A 139 15.87 10.54 9.20
C HIS A 139 16.44 9.14 8.95
N CYS A 140 17.61 9.09 8.35
CA CYS A 140 18.32 7.85 8.07
C CYS A 140 19.80 8.06 8.38
N THR A 141 20.33 7.25 9.31
CA THR A 141 21.76 7.24 9.63
C THR A 141 22.35 5.87 9.33
N THR A 142 23.65 5.85 9.07
CA THR A 142 24.36 4.60 8.76
C THR A 142 25.59 4.48 9.66
N ALA A 143 25.84 3.25 10.09
CA ALA A 143 27.08 2.82 10.70
C ALA A 143 27.65 1.65 9.88
N LYS A 144 28.74 1.04 10.34
CA LYS A 144 29.49 0.05 9.55
C LYS A 144 28.62 -1.12 9.05
N ASN A 145 27.71 -1.62 9.88
CA ASN A 145 26.84 -2.76 9.58
C ASN A 145 25.38 -2.52 9.99
N GLU A 146 25.02 -1.26 10.26
CA GLU A 146 23.72 -0.88 10.81
C GLU A 146 23.19 0.33 10.04
N VAL A 147 21.88 0.34 9.84
CA VAL A 147 21.14 1.47 9.27
C VAL A 147 20.00 1.73 10.23
N THR A 148 19.87 2.96 10.68
CA THR A 148 18.79 3.38 11.58
C THR A 148 17.82 4.24 10.81
N LEU A 149 16.56 3.84 10.76
CA LEU A 149 15.48 4.61 10.18
C LEU A 149 14.61 5.20 11.29
N GLU A 150 14.52 6.52 11.31
CA GLU A 150 13.68 7.24 12.26
C GLU A 150 12.38 7.67 11.59
N PHE A 151 11.30 7.70 12.37
CA PHE A 151 9.98 8.08 11.93
C PHE A 151 9.41 9.15 12.87
N HIS A 152 8.69 10.11 12.29
CA HIS A 152 7.92 11.04 13.10
C HIS A 152 6.77 10.30 13.81
N HIS A 153 6.46 10.73 15.04
CA HIS A 153 5.29 10.25 15.77
C HIS A 153 4.00 10.53 14.99
N ASN A 154 3.02 9.62 15.10
CA ASN A 154 1.69 9.78 14.54
C ASN A 154 0.66 9.69 15.67
N ASP A 155 0.18 10.86 16.13
CA ASP A 155 -0.79 10.96 17.23
C ASP A 155 -2.11 10.22 16.95
N ASP A 156 -2.40 9.94 15.67
CA ASP A 156 -3.59 9.22 15.23
C ASP A 156 -3.41 7.70 15.22
N ALA A 157 -2.17 7.20 15.35
CA ALA A 157 -1.88 5.78 15.38
C ALA A 157 -1.88 5.29 16.84
N PRO A 158 -2.59 4.18 17.17
CA PRO A 158 -2.63 3.67 18.55
C PRO A 158 -1.26 3.22 19.04
N ASN A 159 -0.41 2.73 18.12
CA ASN A 159 1.00 2.47 18.35
C ASN A 159 1.78 3.14 17.21
N SER A 160 2.79 3.93 17.54
CA SER A 160 3.66 4.58 16.55
C SER A 160 5.01 3.87 16.51
N LEU A 161 5.42 3.40 15.33
CA LEU A 161 6.79 2.99 15.07
C LEU A 161 7.66 4.26 15.06
N MET A 162 8.68 4.32 15.92
CA MET A 162 9.55 5.49 16.07
C MET A 162 10.92 5.29 15.44
N GLU A 163 11.46 4.08 15.50
CA GLU A 163 12.79 3.73 15.02
C GLU A 163 12.80 2.26 14.55
N MET A 164 13.63 1.95 13.55
CA MET A 164 13.97 0.58 13.16
C MET A 164 15.45 0.45 12.77
#